data_AF-A0A2G9T6Q5-F1
#
_entry.id   AF-A0A2G9T6Q5-F1
#
_cell.length_a   1.000
_cell.length_b   1.000
_cell.length_c   1.000
_cell.angle_alpha   90.00
_cell.angle_beta   90.00
_cell.angle_gamma   90.00
#
_symmetry.space_group_name_H-M   'P 1'
#
loop_
_entity.id
_entity.type
_entity.pdbx_description
1 polymer ?
#
loop_
_entity_poly.entity_id
_entity_poly.type
_entity_poly.pdbx_seq_one_letter_code
_entity_poly.pdbx_strand_id
1 'polypeptide(L)'
;EAEDNDFYTWMKSQDAKDISEDDCLKGLKKAWKDPDIDDGEKFLRDYILNKDFIPDAEDKGVTLDDIQEIEEDEKLLDMQRNFEQKYNFRFEDPDQEFIKQYPRTVGESLRQSNTKRKVKREEYKERKEREKNERKQEIRELKRMKKAEIEKKLERLKKMAGDDIPISIDDITGDFDPREYDKRMKQIFNEEYYGKDDSACEQDTEKPVFSD
;
A
#
# COMPACT_ATOMS: atom_id res chain seq x y z
N GLU A 1 -8.00 -43.45 27.00
CA GLU A 1 -7.24 -43.50 28.27
C GLU A 1 -7.52 -44.75 29.10
N ALA A 2 -8.76 -45.00 29.57
CA ALA A 2 -9.05 -46.19 30.38
C ALA A 2 -8.81 -47.50 29.62
N GLU A 3 -9.30 -47.59 28.38
CA GLU A 3 -9.08 -48.75 27.50
C GLU A 3 -7.59 -48.92 27.12
N ASP A 4 -6.88 -47.81 26.90
CA ASP A 4 -5.44 -47.85 26.60
C ASP A 4 -4.63 -48.35 27.81
N ASN A 5 -4.95 -47.86 29.01
CA ASN A 5 -4.33 -48.32 30.25
C ASN A 5 -4.63 -49.80 30.53
N ASP A 6 -5.85 -50.24 30.23
CA ASP A 6 -6.24 -51.65 30.33
C ASP A 6 -5.44 -52.51 29.31
N PHE A 7 -5.19 -51.99 28.11
CA PHE A 7 -4.34 -52.63 27.12
C PHE A 7 -2.87 -52.75 27.54
N TYR A 8 -2.26 -51.68 28.09
CA TYR A 8 -0.87 -51.72 28.58
C TYR A 8 -0.71 -52.61 29.81
N THR A 9 -1.69 -52.61 30.71
CA THR A 9 -1.69 -53.50 31.88
C THR A 9 -1.92 -54.96 31.47
N TRP A 10 -2.80 -55.21 30.49
CA TRP A 10 -2.97 -56.53 29.87
C TRP A 10 -1.68 -57.04 29.23
N MET A 11 -0.94 -56.17 28.54
CA MET A 11 0.32 -56.53 27.90
C MET A 11 1.44 -56.82 28.93
N LYS A 12 1.40 -56.17 30.09
CA LYS A 12 2.28 -56.45 31.25
C LYS A 12 1.84 -57.69 32.05
N SER A 13 0.56 -58.04 32.04
CA SER A 13 0.00 -59.16 32.81
C SER A 13 0.51 -60.52 32.29
N GLN A 14 0.93 -61.37 33.23
CA GLN A 14 1.90 -62.44 33.01
C GLN A 14 1.28 -63.82 32.77
N ASP A 15 0.10 -63.92 32.16
CA ASP A 15 -0.51 -65.23 31.90
C ASP A 15 -0.25 -65.69 30.47
N ALA A 16 0.69 -66.62 30.33
CA ALA A 16 1.04 -67.30 29.08
C ALA A 16 0.07 -68.45 28.73
N LYS A 17 -1.02 -68.62 29.49
CA LYS A 17 -1.94 -69.76 29.35
C LYS A 17 -3.19 -69.48 28.51
N ASP A 18 -3.49 -68.21 28.23
CA ASP A 18 -4.62 -67.79 27.37
C ASP A 18 -4.09 -67.12 26.10
N ILE A 19 -3.46 -67.90 25.24
CA ILE A 19 -3.22 -67.51 23.84
C ILE A 19 -4.06 -68.47 23.01
N SER A 20 -5.32 -68.09 22.76
CA SER A 20 -6.29 -68.91 22.03
C SER A 20 -5.79 -69.17 20.61
N GLU A 21 -6.09 -70.33 19.99
CA GLU A 21 -5.69 -70.64 18.60
C GLU A 21 -6.26 -69.67 17.52
N ASP A 22 -7.11 -68.72 17.92
CA ASP A 22 -7.72 -67.70 17.04
C ASP A 22 -7.23 -66.25 17.24
N ASP A 23 -6.32 -65.98 18.19
CA ASP A 23 -5.83 -64.60 18.41
C ASP A 23 -5.01 -64.07 17.23
N CYS A 24 -5.42 -62.96 16.64
CA CYS A 24 -4.74 -62.33 15.50
C CYS A 24 -3.34 -61.74 15.84
N LEU A 25 -3.01 -61.58 17.13
CA LEU A 25 -1.80 -60.87 17.61
C LEU A 25 -0.74 -61.79 18.23
N LYS A 26 -0.80 -63.10 18.01
CA LYS A 26 0.12 -64.07 18.61
C LYS A 26 1.56 -63.87 18.25
N GLY A 27 1.83 -63.57 16.97
CA GLY A 27 3.17 -63.36 16.46
C GLY A 27 3.84 -62.21 17.21
N LEU A 28 3.08 -61.13 17.44
CA LEU A 28 3.54 -59.97 18.20
C LEU A 28 3.71 -60.31 19.69
N LYS A 29 2.72 -60.97 20.31
CA LYS A 29 2.78 -61.38 21.72
C LYS A 29 3.93 -62.36 21.99
N LYS A 30 4.34 -63.15 21.01
CA LYS A 30 5.51 -64.04 21.07
C LYS A 30 6.81 -63.26 20.87
N ALA A 31 6.90 -62.46 19.81
CA ALA A 31 8.06 -61.64 19.49
C ALA A 31 8.41 -60.64 20.61
N TRP A 32 7.42 -60.09 21.32
CA TRP A 32 7.65 -59.21 22.47
C TRP A 32 8.00 -59.96 23.76
N LYS A 33 7.87 -61.28 23.79
CA LYS A 33 8.19 -62.14 24.94
C LYS A 33 9.49 -62.92 24.76
N ASP A 34 10.05 -62.95 23.56
CA ASP A 34 11.31 -63.64 23.30
C ASP A 34 12.46 -62.95 24.08
N PRO A 35 13.24 -63.69 24.89
CA PRO A 35 14.34 -63.10 25.69
C PRO A 35 15.59 -62.79 24.86
N ASP A 36 15.69 -63.33 23.63
CA ASP A 36 16.84 -63.21 22.72
C ASP A 36 16.72 -62.01 21.76
N ILE A 37 16.10 -60.92 22.21
CA ILE A 37 15.90 -59.67 21.46
C ILE A 37 17.15 -58.78 21.60
N ASP A 38 17.43 -57.96 20.58
CA ASP A 38 18.51 -56.96 20.61
C ASP A 38 18.34 -55.94 21.75
N ASP A 39 19.44 -55.41 22.28
CA ASP A 39 19.38 -54.51 23.43
C ASP A 39 18.61 -53.21 23.12
N GLY A 40 18.63 -52.74 21.87
CA GLY A 40 17.81 -51.61 21.43
C GLY A 40 16.31 -51.90 21.40
N GLU A 41 15.93 -53.13 21.01
CA GLU A 41 14.53 -53.57 20.99
C GLU A 41 13.99 -53.85 22.40
N LYS A 42 14.85 -54.31 23.34
CA LYS A 42 14.51 -54.39 24.78
C LYS A 42 14.23 -53.01 25.37
N PHE A 43 15.10 -52.03 25.09
CA PHE A 43 14.89 -50.66 25.53
C PHE A 43 13.59 -50.08 24.96
N LEU A 44 13.33 -50.24 23.65
CA LEU A 44 12.13 -49.72 23.02
C LEU A 44 10.85 -50.37 23.57
N ARG A 45 10.89 -51.68 23.85
CA ARG A 45 9.82 -52.39 24.53
C ARG A 45 9.51 -51.77 25.88
N ASP A 46 10.52 -51.57 26.72
CA ASP A 46 10.35 -51.02 28.07
C ASP A 46 9.90 -49.56 28.04
N TYR A 47 10.48 -48.74 27.15
CA TYR A 47 10.14 -47.33 26.94
C TYR A 47 8.67 -47.13 26.55
N ILE A 48 8.16 -47.95 25.62
CA ILE A 48 6.75 -47.91 25.19
C ILE A 48 5.82 -48.45 26.29
N LEU A 49 6.20 -49.55 26.95
CA LEU A 49 5.39 -50.18 28.00
C LEU A 49 5.29 -49.33 29.27
N ASN A 50 6.32 -48.56 29.59
CA ASN A 50 6.36 -47.67 30.75
C ASN A 50 5.83 -46.26 30.45
N LYS A 51 5.61 -45.95 29.16
CA LYS A 51 5.16 -44.64 28.67
C LYS A 51 6.17 -43.51 28.97
N ASP A 52 7.45 -43.84 28.94
CA ASP A 52 8.56 -42.92 29.24
C ASP A 52 8.72 -41.79 28.19
N PHE A 53 7.91 -41.80 27.12
CA PHE A 53 7.80 -40.70 26.15
C PHE A 53 6.88 -39.56 26.61
N ILE A 54 6.07 -39.81 27.63
CA ILE A 54 5.26 -38.77 28.26
C ILE A 54 6.19 -38.10 29.28
N PRO A 55 6.56 -36.83 29.09
CA PRO A 55 7.42 -36.14 30.04
C PRO A 55 6.75 -36.13 31.42
N ASP A 56 7.52 -36.47 32.44
CA ASP A 56 7.05 -36.39 33.82
C ASP A 56 6.64 -34.96 34.15
N ALA A 57 5.70 -34.79 35.09
CA ALA A 57 5.22 -33.46 35.48
C ALA A 57 6.33 -32.53 36.03
N GLU A 58 7.52 -33.09 36.31
CA GLU A 58 8.73 -32.40 36.76
C GLU A 58 9.63 -31.93 35.60
N ASP A 59 9.56 -32.55 34.41
CA ASP A 59 10.29 -32.15 33.20
C ASP A 59 9.53 -31.07 32.41
N LYS A 60 9.18 -29.99 33.11
CA LYS A 60 8.71 -28.76 32.46
C LYS A 60 9.94 -28.06 31.88
N GLY A 61 10.08 -28.09 30.55
CA GLY A 61 11.07 -27.25 29.87
C GLY A 61 10.88 -25.77 30.21
N VAL A 62 11.91 -24.95 29.93
CA VAL A 62 11.93 -23.50 30.19
C VAL A 62 10.60 -22.87 29.75
N THR A 63 9.88 -22.32 30.72
CA THR A 63 8.58 -21.70 30.46
C THR A 63 8.76 -20.27 29.97
N LEU A 64 7.72 -19.70 29.35
CA LEU A 64 7.75 -18.32 28.90
C LEU A 64 7.94 -17.34 30.07
N ASP A 65 7.43 -17.70 31.24
CA ASP A 65 7.54 -16.91 32.48
C ASP A 65 8.99 -16.90 32.98
N ASP A 66 9.70 -18.03 32.90
CA ASP A 66 11.14 -18.12 33.25
C ASP A 66 12.01 -17.22 32.34
N ILE A 67 11.65 -17.09 31.06
CA ILE A 67 12.36 -16.22 30.11
C ILE A 67 12.12 -14.74 30.43
N GLN A 68 10.90 -14.39 30.84
CA GLN A 68 10.56 -13.03 31.23
C GLN A 68 11.28 -12.61 32.51
N GLU A 69 11.36 -13.50 33.51
CA GLU A 69 12.10 -13.25 34.76
C GLU A 69 13.59 -12.96 34.48
N ILE A 70 14.22 -13.73 33.58
CA ILE A 70 15.62 -13.51 33.18
C ILE A 70 15.81 -12.16 32.47
N GLU A 71 14.86 -11.75 31.62
CA GLU A 71 14.92 -10.47 30.91
C GLU A 71 14.75 -9.28 31.88
N GLU A 72 13.91 -9.43 32.90
CA GLU A 72 13.73 -8.43 33.95
C GLU A 72 15.00 -8.27 34.81
N ASP A 73 15.63 -9.40 35.18
CA ASP A 73 16.89 -9.41 35.91
C ASP A 73 18.03 -8.75 35.11
N GLU A 74 18.13 -9.03 33.81
CA GLU A 74 19.14 -8.40 32.94
C GLU A 74 18.96 -6.88 32.89
N LYS A 75 17.72 -6.40 32.76
CA LYS A 75 17.41 -4.96 32.79
C LYS A 75 17.79 -4.33 34.12
N LEU A 76 17.61 -5.06 35.24
CA LEU A 76 17.98 -4.57 36.56
C LEU A 76 19.50 -4.43 36.72
N LEU A 77 20.27 -5.39 36.19
CA LEU A 77 21.73 -5.33 36.16
C LEU A 77 22.23 -4.14 35.33
N ASP A 78 21.63 -3.89 34.17
CA ASP A 78 21.96 -2.73 33.34
C ASP A 78 21.61 -1.41 34.03
N MET A 79 20.46 -1.34 34.72
CA MET A 79 20.10 -0.17 35.51
C MET A 79 21.12 0.11 36.62
N GLN A 80 21.55 -0.92 37.35
CA GLN A 80 22.56 -0.80 38.39
C GLN A 80 23.90 -0.34 37.81
N ARG A 81 24.34 -0.96 36.71
CA ARG A 81 25.60 -0.58 36.03
C ARG A 81 25.58 0.88 35.58
N ASN A 82 24.49 1.33 34.98
CA ASN A 82 24.33 2.71 34.55
C ASN A 82 24.34 3.69 35.74
N PHE A 83 23.71 3.30 36.85
CA PHE A 83 23.73 4.10 38.07
C PHE A 83 25.16 4.23 38.64
N GLU A 84 25.89 3.13 38.77
CA GLU A 84 27.28 3.11 39.23
C GLU A 84 28.18 3.95 38.32
N GLN A 85 28.02 3.82 37.00
CA GLN A 85 28.77 4.62 36.04
C GLN A 85 28.49 6.12 36.20
N LYS A 86 27.21 6.53 36.23
CA LYS A 86 26.84 7.94 36.42
C LYS A 86 27.33 8.50 37.75
N TYR A 87 27.29 7.70 38.81
CA TYR A 87 27.75 8.12 40.14
C TYR A 87 29.28 8.27 40.19
N ASN A 88 30.03 7.29 39.67
CA ASN A 88 31.49 7.29 39.67
C ASN A 88 32.07 8.42 38.83
N PHE A 89 31.50 8.68 37.65
CA PHE A 89 32.00 9.68 36.70
C PHE A 89 31.33 11.05 36.81
N ARG A 90 30.55 11.29 37.87
CA ARG A 90 29.74 12.51 38.04
C ARG A 90 30.52 13.82 37.88
N PHE A 91 31.79 13.84 38.24
CA PHE A 91 32.65 15.04 38.17
C PHE A 91 33.60 15.03 36.97
N GLU A 92 33.74 13.88 36.31
CA GLU A 92 34.62 13.71 35.15
C GLU A 92 33.90 14.05 33.85
N ASP A 93 32.62 13.70 33.74
CA ASP A 93 31.76 14.00 32.59
C ASP A 93 30.58 14.92 32.98
N PRO A 94 30.81 16.24 33.15
CA PRO A 94 29.78 17.18 33.58
C PRO A 94 28.59 17.30 32.62
N ASP A 95 28.75 16.89 31.36
CA ASP A 95 27.74 16.99 30.30
C ASP A 95 27.32 15.61 29.75
N GLN A 96 27.36 14.55 30.57
CA GLN A 96 26.99 13.20 30.13
C GLN A 96 25.55 13.13 29.56
N GLU A 97 24.65 13.98 30.06
CA GLU A 97 23.24 14.06 29.62
C GLU A 97 23.00 15.04 28.46
N PHE A 98 23.96 15.93 28.16
CA PHE A 98 23.80 16.97 27.15
C PHE A 98 24.91 16.96 26.10
N ILE A 99 24.52 16.66 24.86
CA ILE A 99 25.43 16.81 23.73
C ILE A 99 25.55 18.30 23.41
N LYS A 100 26.74 18.88 23.62
CA LYS A 100 27.04 20.26 23.19
C LYS A 100 26.88 20.40 21.68
N GLN A 101 25.87 21.16 21.27
CA GLN A 101 25.62 21.48 19.87
C GLN A 101 25.97 22.94 19.60
N TYR A 102 26.72 23.19 18.52
CA TYR A 102 27.03 24.52 18.03
C TYR A 102 26.32 24.77 16.69
N PRO A 103 25.82 25.99 16.41
CA PRO A 103 25.16 26.29 15.16
C PRO A 103 26.15 26.18 13.99
N ARG A 104 25.72 25.50 12.91
CA ARG A 104 26.54 25.35 11.69
C ARG A 104 26.78 26.67 10.96
N THR A 105 25.85 27.62 11.10
CA THR A 105 25.93 28.96 10.52
C THR A 105 25.85 30.00 11.63
N VAL A 106 26.95 30.72 11.86
CA VAL A 106 27.02 31.81 12.84
C VAL A 106 26.64 33.11 12.13
N GLY A 107 25.47 33.66 12.47
CA GLY A 107 24.96 34.90 11.84
C GLY A 107 25.83 36.12 12.12
N GLU A 108 26.51 36.16 13.26
CA GLU A 108 27.37 37.26 13.70
C GLU A 108 28.82 37.14 13.18
N SER A 109 29.10 36.19 12.29
CA SER A 109 30.47 36.04 11.79
C SER A 109 30.86 37.25 10.93
N LEU A 110 31.99 37.89 11.24
CA LEU A 110 32.60 38.93 10.41
C LEU A 110 33.16 38.41 9.07
N ARG A 111 33.09 37.09 8.82
CA ARG A 111 33.55 36.47 7.57
C ARG A 111 32.54 36.72 6.46
N GLN A 112 33.00 37.28 5.35
CA GLN A 112 32.20 37.33 4.13
C GLN A 112 32.06 35.93 3.52
N SER A 113 30.82 35.47 3.34
CA SER A 113 30.55 34.18 2.70
C SER A 113 30.68 34.28 1.18
N ASN A 114 31.12 33.19 0.55
CA ASN A 114 31.28 33.15 -0.91
C ASN A 114 29.91 32.98 -1.60
N THR A 115 29.35 34.07 -2.11
CA THR A 115 28.03 34.10 -2.75
C THR A 115 28.07 33.86 -4.26
N LYS A 116 29.25 33.69 -4.88
CA LYS A 116 29.41 33.61 -6.34
C LYS A 116 28.55 32.52 -6.98
N ARG A 117 28.44 31.34 -6.34
CA ARG A 117 27.59 30.25 -6.84
C ARG A 117 26.10 30.55 -6.68
N LYS A 118 25.71 31.26 -5.62
CA LYS A 118 24.31 31.68 -5.39
C LYS A 118 23.88 32.66 -6.47
N VAL A 119 24.70 33.69 -6.72
CA VAL A 119 24.46 34.69 -7.77
C VAL A 119 24.32 34.02 -9.14
N LYS A 120 25.23 33.13 -9.53
CA LYS A 120 25.13 32.38 -10.81
C LYS A 120 23.85 31.54 -10.94
N ARG A 121 23.34 30.98 -9.84
CA ARG A 121 22.08 30.23 -9.85
C ARG A 121 20.88 31.16 -10.02
N GLU A 122 20.90 32.31 -9.37
CA GLU A 122 19.87 33.35 -9.50
C GLU A 122 19.83 33.89 -10.94
N GLU A 123 20.99 34.22 -11.52
CA GLU A 123 21.10 34.63 -12.93
C GLU A 123 20.56 33.58 -13.90
N TYR A 124 20.89 32.30 -13.68
CA TYR A 124 20.35 31.20 -14.51
C TYR A 124 18.83 31.09 -14.38
N LYS A 125 18.30 31.20 -13.16
CA LYS A 125 16.87 31.13 -12.87
C LYS A 125 16.13 32.29 -13.55
N GLU A 126 16.66 33.50 -13.43
CA GLU A 126 16.08 34.69 -14.05
C GLU A 126 16.07 34.58 -15.58
N ARG A 127 17.17 34.09 -16.19
CA ARG A 127 17.23 33.83 -17.63
C ARG A 127 16.15 32.83 -18.08
N LYS A 128 15.97 31.73 -17.34
CA LYS A 128 14.94 30.73 -17.65
C LYS A 128 13.53 31.24 -17.43
N GLU A 129 13.32 32.10 -16.44
CA GLU A 129 12.03 32.73 -16.20
C GLU A 129 11.67 33.72 -17.31
N ARG A 130 12.65 34.49 -17.80
CA ARG A 130 12.47 35.41 -18.92
C ARG A 130 12.10 34.67 -20.21
N GLU A 131 12.86 33.63 -20.58
CA GLU A 131 12.57 32.75 -21.73
C GLU A 131 11.16 32.16 -21.64
N LYS A 132 10.75 31.70 -20.44
CA LYS A 132 9.40 31.18 -20.21
C LYS A 132 8.33 32.26 -20.37
N ASN A 133 8.59 33.48 -19.92
CA ASN A 133 7.64 34.58 -20.04
C ASN A 133 7.46 35.03 -21.49
N GLU A 134 8.56 35.17 -22.24
CA GLU A 134 8.55 35.45 -23.68
C GLU A 134 7.74 34.39 -24.43
N ARG A 135 7.99 33.09 -24.17
CA ARG A 135 7.22 32.00 -24.76
C ARG A 135 5.73 32.07 -24.42
N LYS A 136 5.36 32.45 -23.20
CA LYS A 136 3.96 32.65 -22.80
C LYS A 136 3.32 33.82 -23.52
N GLN A 137 4.07 34.91 -23.75
CA GLN A 137 3.59 36.07 -24.50
C GLN A 137 3.34 35.70 -25.96
N GLU A 138 4.28 35.00 -26.62
CA GLU A 138 4.10 34.46 -27.97
C GLU A 138 2.84 33.58 -28.07
N ILE A 139 2.67 32.64 -27.14
CA ILE A 139 1.49 31.76 -27.12
C ILE A 139 0.21 32.58 -26.96
N ARG A 140 0.22 33.62 -26.12
CA ARG A 140 -0.94 34.49 -25.93
C ARG A 140 -1.29 35.25 -27.21
N GLU A 141 -0.29 35.77 -27.91
CA GLU A 141 -0.48 36.44 -29.19
C GLU A 141 -1.03 35.49 -30.25
N LEU A 142 -0.45 34.29 -30.37
CA LEU A 142 -0.94 33.24 -31.28
C LEU A 142 -2.38 32.85 -30.96
N LYS A 143 -2.74 32.67 -29.69
CA LYS A 143 -4.12 32.41 -29.27
C LYS A 143 -5.06 33.56 -29.65
N ARG A 144 -4.63 34.81 -29.49
CA ARG A 144 -5.41 35.99 -29.91
C ARG A 144 -5.64 36.00 -31.41
N MET A 145 -4.60 35.75 -32.22
CA MET A 145 -4.70 35.67 -33.67
C MET A 145 -5.65 34.54 -34.10
N LYS A 146 -5.54 33.36 -33.48
CA LYS A 146 -6.45 32.23 -33.75
C LYS A 146 -7.88 32.51 -33.34
N LYS A 147 -8.12 33.18 -32.21
CA LYS A 147 -9.46 33.61 -31.81
C LYS A 147 -10.08 34.54 -32.86
N ALA A 148 -9.33 35.51 -33.34
CA ALA A 148 -9.78 36.42 -34.40
C ALA A 148 -10.00 35.70 -35.75
N GLU A 149 -9.21 34.69 -36.10
CA GLU A 149 -9.46 33.83 -37.28
C GLU A 149 -10.77 33.04 -37.14
N ILE A 150 -11.04 32.48 -35.96
CA ILE A 150 -12.28 31.73 -35.68
C ILE A 150 -13.49 32.65 -35.75
N GLU A 151 -13.42 33.83 -35.14
CA GLU A 151 -14.48 34.84 -35.18
C GLU A 151 -14.84 35.24 -36.63
N LYS A 152 -13.82 35.48 -37.47
CA LYS A 152 -14.05 35.72 -38.92
C LYS A 152 -14.69 34.55 -39.63
N LYS A 153 -14.37 33.30 -39.26
CA LYS A 153 -15.01 32.11 -39.83
C LYS A 153 -16.46 32.01 -39.37
N LEU A 154 -16.75 32.31 -38.11
CA LEU A 154 -18.11 32.35 -37.57
C LEU A 154 -18.96 33.41 -38.27
N GLU A 155 -18.43 34.62 -38.49
CA GLU A 155 -19.11 35.64 -39.27
C GLU A 155 -19.46 35.17 -40.69
N ARG A 156 -18.56 34.42 -41.35
CA ARG A 156 -18.82 33.85 -42.67
C ARG A 156 -19.91 32.77 -42.63
N LEU A 157 -19.87 31.87 -41.64
CA LEU A 157 -20.90 30.85 -41.46
C LEU A 157 -22.26 31.48 -41.16
N LYS A 158 -22.29 32.51 -40.30
CA LYS A 158 -23.49 33.28 -39.98
C LYS A 158 -24.10 33.93 -41.23
N LYS A 159 -23.27 34.47 -42.11
CA LYS A 159 -23.72 35.01 -43.41
C LYS A 159 -24.27 33.94 -44.36
N MET A 160 -23.71 32.72 -44.35
CA MET A 160 -24.16 31.62 -45.20
C MET A 160 -25.42 30.94 -44.66
N ALA A 161 -25.57 30.85 -43.34
CA ALA A 161 -26.70 30.19 -42.69
C ALA A 161 -28.01 30.97 -42.82
N GLY A 162 -27.98 32.26 -43.20
CA GLY A 162 -29.18 33.08 -43.41
C GLY A 162 -29.88 33.55 -42.13
N ASP A 163 -29.71 32.81 -41.02
CA ASP A 163 -30.31 33.11 -39.72
C ASP A 163 -29.31 33.63 -38.68
N ASP A 164 -29.79 34.54 -37.83
CA ASP A 164 -29.03 35.17 -36.75
C ASP A 164 -28.91 34.22 -35.53
N ILE A 165 -28.27 33.06 -35.73
CA ILE A 165 -28.08 32.07 -34.64
C ILE A 165 -27.06 32.63 -33.63
N PRO A 166 -27.42 32.74 -32.33
CA PRO A 166 -26.52 33.25 -31.29
C PRO A 166 -25.48 32.18 -30.87
N ILE A 167 -24.48 31.96 -31.73
CA ILE A 167 -23.35 31.07 -31.44
C ILE A 167 -22.22 31.90 -30.80
N SER A 168 -21.86 31.59 -29.55
CA SER A 168 -20.70 32.20 -28.91
C SER A 168 -19.40 31.46 -29.26
N ILE A 169 -18.27 32.16 -29.20
CA ILE A 169 -16.94 31.57 -29.41
C ILE A 169 -16.63 30.52 -28.31
N ASP A 170 -17.10 30.77 -27.08
CA ASP A 170 -16.86 29.88 -25.94
C ASP A 170 -17.48 28.49 -26.13
N ASP A 171 -18.51 28.38 -26.96
CA ASP A 171 -19.16 27.12 -27.28
C ASP A 171 -18.34 26.18 -28.16
N ILE A 172 -17.43 26.77 -28.93
CA ILE A 172 -16.60 26.04 -29.89
C ILE A 172 -15.22 25.78 -29.27
N THR A 173 -14.76 26.69 -28.41
CA THR A 173 -13.43 26.62 -27.80
C THR A 173 -13.42 26.00 -26.40
N GLY A 174 -14.58 25.87 -25.75
CA GLY A 174 -14.73 25.22 -24.46
C GLY A 174 -14.59 23.69 -24.53
N ASP A 175 -14.39 23.06 -23.39
CA ASP A 175 -14.40 21.61 -23.29
C ASP A 175 -15.83 21.09 -23.50
N PHE A 176 -16.01 20.07 -24.36
CA PHE A 176 -17.33 19.56 -24.71
C PHE A 176 -17.96 18.76 -23.54
N ASP A 177 -18.98 19.32 -22.88
CA ASP A 177 -19.85 18.60 -21.95
C ASP A 177 -21.22 18.31 -22.60
N PRO A 178 -21.61 17.03 -22.76
CA PRO A 178 -22.90 16.65 -23.32
C PRO A 178 -24.10 17.34 -22.66
N ARG A 179 -24.07 17.55 -21.34
CA ARG A 179 -25.20 18.12 -20.60
C ARG A 179 -25.35 19.62 -20.84
N GLU A 180 -24.25 20.35 -20.91
CA GLU A 180 -24.27 21.79 -21.20
C GLU A 180 -24.61 22.04 -22.67
N TYR A 181 -24.05 21.22 -23.56
CA TYR A 181 -24.33 21.26 -24.98
C TYR A 181 -25.83 21.02 -25.26
N ASP A 182 -26.43 19.96 -24.69
CA ASP A 182 -27.85 19.67 -24.87
C ASP A 182 -28.75 20.80 -24.35
N LYS A 183 -28.41 21.39 -23.20
CA LYS A 183 -29.15 22.55 -22.67
C LYS A 183 -29.08 23.72 -23.64
N ARG A 184 -27.91 24.00 -24.20
CA ARG A 184 -27.72 25.13 -25.10
C ARG A 184 -28.41 24.91 -26.44
N MET A 185 -28.34 23.70 -26.99
CA MET A 185 -29.05 23.37 -28.23
C MET A 185 -30.56 23.51 -28.07
N LYS A 186 -31.14 23.09 -26.93
CA LYS A 186 -32.57 23.32 -26.63
C LYS A 186 -32.93 24.80 -26.49
N GLN A 187 -31.99 25.64 -26.02
CA GLN A 187 -32.20 27.08 -25.91
C GLN A 187 -32.15 27.78 -27.26
N ILE A 188 -31.18 27.41 -28.12
CA ILE A 188 -30.97 28.02 -29.43
C ILE A 188 -32.06 27.57 -30.42
N PHE A 189 -32.40 26.28 -30.40
CA PHE A 189 -33.39 25.66 -31.28
C PHE A 189 -34.69 25.41 -30.51
N ASN A 190 -35.31 26.49 -30.03
CA ASN A 190 -36.57 26.47 -29.31
C ASN A 190 -37.77 26.54 -30.28
N GLU A 191 -38.99 26.53 -29.74
CA GLU A 191 -40.23 26.65 -30.51
C GLU A 191 -40.29 27.93 -31.37
N GLU A 192 -39.58 29.01 -30.98
CA GLU A 192 -39.48 30.24 -31.78
C GLU A 192 -38.63 30.06 -33.04
N TYR A 193 -37.57 29.25 -32.98
CA TYR A 193 -36.76 28.90 -34.16
C TYR A 193 -37.57 28.06 -35.14
N TYR A 194 -38.18 26.98 -34.66
CA TYR A 194 -38.97 26.08 -35.52
C TYR A 194 -40.30 26.69 -35.97
N GLY A 195 -40.90 27.59 -35.18
CA GLY A 195 -42.17 28.25 -35.52
C GLY A 195 -42.04 29.41 -36.52
N LYS A 196 -40.82 29.87 -36.83
CA LYS A 196 -40.59 30.96 -37.78
C LYS A 196 -40.66 30.50 -39.24
N ASP A 197 -40.51 29.21 -39.50
CA ASP A 197 -40.38 28.65 -40.85
C ASP A 197 -41.69 28.09 -41.42
N ASP A 198 -42.72 27.83 -40.60
CA ASP A 198 -44.00 27.25 -41.08
C ASP A 198 -44.79 28.17 -42.03
N SER A 199 -44.39 29.44 -42.20
CA SER A 199 -45.04 30.38 -43.14
C SER A 199 -44.28 30.61 -44.46
N ALA A 200 -43.05 30.11 -44.58
CA ALA A 200 -42.19 30.36 -45.75
C ALA A 200 -41.89 29.11 -46.59
N CYS A 201 -42.04 27.90 -46.04
CA CYS A 201 -41.60 26.65 -46.69
C CYS A 201 -42.72 25.75 -47.28
N GLU A 202 -43.97 26.23 -47.37
CA GLU A 202 -45.06 25.49 -48.07
C GLU A 202 -44.90 25.44 -49.61
N GLN A 203 -43.94 26.15 -50.22
CA GLN A 203 -43.79 26.22 -51.68
C GLN A 203 -42.75 25.26 -52.31
N ASP A 204 -41.84 24.65 -51.53
CA ASP A 204 -40.66 23.94 -52.10
C ASP A 204 -40.48 22.49 -51.59
N THR A 205 -41.55 21.81 -51.17
CA THR A 205 -41.48 20.38 -50.75
C THR A 205 -42.15 19.40 -51.73
N GLU A 206 -42.23 19.73 -53.02
CA GLU A 206 -42.59 18.73 -54.04
C GLU A 206 -41.46 17.69 -54.14
N LYS A 207 -41.78 16.43 -53.79
CA LYS A 207 -40.84 15.31 -53.92
C LYS A 207 -40.34 15.24 -55.37
N PRO A 208 -39.02 15.27 -55.63
CA PRO A 208 -38.51 15.17 -56.99
C PRO A 208 -38.87 13.80 -57.56
N VAL A 209 -39.58 13.81 -58.70
CA VAL A 209 -39.85 12.59 -59.46
C VAL A 209 -38.60 12.30 -60.29
N PHE A 210 -37.83 11.29 -59.89
CA PHE A 210 -36.78 10.75 -60.74
C PHE A 210 -37.42 9.93 -61.84
N SER A 211 -37.11 10.25 -63.10
CA SER A 211 -37.46 9.40 -64.24
C SER A 211 -36.71 8.07 -64.14
N ASP A 212 -37.44 6.97 -64.34
CA ASP A 212 -36.96 5.58 -64.36
C ASP A 212 -35.84 5.35 -65.42
#